data_AF-A0A2C5ZN42-F1
#
_entry.id   AF-A0A2C5ZN42-F1
#
_cell.length_a   1.000
_cell.length_b   1.000
_cell.length_c   1.000
_cell.angle_alpha   90.00
_cell.angle_beta   90.00
_cell.angle_gamma   90.00
#
_symmetry.space_group_name_H-M   'P 1'
#
loop_
_entity.id
_entity.type
_entity.pdbx_description
1 polymer ?
#
loop_
_entity_poly.entity_id
_entity_poly.type
_entity_poly.pdbx_seq_one_letter_code
_entity_poly.pdbx_strand_id
1 'polypeptide(L)'
;MWFLAAKLWLLLFLANLTNGQTALNNDTAATDASLDIDKDAKWLSTPKIGIPGFWSSKELADDSLMHELDQHCPADFRLPKNHPLFVALDQRVELSHACAPMRLYPGIHIHAFWCRKKVDKKESFCLGRQVAWSIVRVLPTDLVRTIAAHGGMNTTELIARIEDDLTRGSDDTRHYQLLWLERNSKDRAQVCWPRRPGFTPEQFTDVLGYLSAMLTMPETIGAAAPKRFMDFPPGPVRQDVYHQIDWKSCHSSSLLTLIRTEFLRPGAYIGTSAARDEIDKWSGVVGRALLATLFEDDYYDCPRDRDCFAGAATNCNLPIKPDSAKDMLRLFTIALELRMPLTISWHSAKGPRPPGIWVMIYRASHVY
;
A
#
# COMPACT_ATOMS: atom_id res chain seq x y z
N MET A 1 -51.98 39.53 17.01
CA MET A 1 -50.73 40.34 16.91
C MET A 1 -49.50 39.54 16.47
N TRP A 2 -49.33 38.26 16.81
CA TRP A 2 -48.15 37.47 16.42
C TRP A 2 -48.01 37.16 14.92
N PHE A 3 -49.13 37.07 14.18
CA PHE A 3 -49.10 36.80 12.73
C PHE A 3 -48.58 37.97 11.87
N LEU A 4 -48.62 39.20 12.38
CA LEU A 4 -48.10 40.38 11.67
C LEU A 4 -46.58 40.50 11.81
N ALA A 5 -46.01 40.08 12.95
CA ALA A 5 -44.57 40.07 13.14
C ALA A 5 -43.87 39.03 12.24
N ALA A 6 -44.47 37.85 12.04
CA ALA A 6 -43.91 36.81 11.18
C ALA A 6 -43.91 37.19 9.68
N LYS A 7 -44.96 37.90 9.21
CA LYS A 7 -45.00 38.40 7.82
C LYS A 7 -44.00 39.53 7.57
N LEU A 8 -43.76 40.39 8.55
CA LEU A 8 -42.78 41.47 8.43
C LEU A 8 -41.35 40.93 8.39
N TRP A 9 -41.06 39.88 9.16
CA TRP A 9 -39.75 39.21 9.14
C TRP A 9 -39.48 38.47 7.83
N LEU A 10 -40.50 37.80 7.25
CA LEU A 10 -40.36 37.11 5.97
C LEU A 10 -40.14 38.08 4.80
N LEU A 11 -40.78 39.26 4.83
CA LEU A 11 -40.60 40.31 3.83
C LEU A 11 -39.21 40.98 3.93
N LEU A 12 -38.69 41.17 5.14
CA LEU A 12 -37.33 41.68 5.35
C LEU A 12 -36.26 40.66 4.94
N PHE A 13 -36.51 39.36 5.12
CA PHE A 13 -35.58 38.31 4.70
C PHE A 13 -35.52 38.16 3.17
N LEU A 14 -36.66 38.31 2.48
CA LEU A 14 -36.71 38.26 1.02
C LEU A 14 -36.12 39.51 0.36
N ALA A 15 -36.25 40.69 0.98
CA ALA A 15 -35.62 41.93 0.49
C ALA A 15 -34.08 41.91 0.59
N ASN A 16 -33.51 41.08 1.47
CA ASN A 16 -32.05 40.98 1.64
C ASN A 16 -31.40 39.98 0.66
N LEU A 17 -32.20 39.19 -0.06
CA LEU A 17 -31.71 38.23 -1.07
C LEU A 17 -31.57 38.84 -2.48
N THR A 18 -32.14 40.02 -2.73
CA THR A 18 -32.12 40.64 -4.07
C THR A 18 -31.06 41.74 -4.26
N ASN A 19 -30.32 42.13 -3.21
CA ASN A 19 -29.31 43.19 -3.29
C ASN A 19 -27.87 42.70 -3.55
N GLY A 20 -27.69 41.43 -3.94
CA GLY A 20 -26.38 40.80 -4.14
C GLY A 20 -25.89 40.68 -5.58
N GLN A 21 -26.41 41.47 -6.53
CA GLN A 21 -25.91 41.49 -7.92
C GLN A 21 -25.60 42.92 -8.35
N THR A 22 -24.39 43.38 -8.02
CA THR A 22 -23.74 44.49 -8.75
C THR A 22 -22.33 44.09 -9.14
N ALA A 23 -22.04 44.39 -10.40
CA ALA A 23 -20.82 44.09 -11.11
C ALA A 23 -19.59 44.77 -10.49
N LEU A 24 -18.48 44.05 -10.48
CA LEU A 24 -17.14 44.61 -10.41
C LEU A 24 -16.26 43.87 -11.42
N ASN A 25 -16.16 44.48 -12.61
CA ASN A 25 -14.94 44.46 -13.39
C ASN A 25 -13.89 45.26 -12.62
N ASN A 26 -12.74 44.67 -12.35
CA ASN A 26 -11.43 45.32 -12.51
C ASN A 26 -10.31 44.31 -12.22
N ASP A 27 -9.57 44.05 -13.29
CA ASP A 27 -8.15 43.71 -13.36
C ASP A 27 -7.39 43.72 -12.03
N THR A 28 -7.09 42.53 -11.54
CA THR A 28 -5.89 42.28 -10.74
C THR A 28 -5.21 41.03 -11.27
N ALA A 29 -4.00 41.25 -11.76
CA ALA A 29 -3.09 40.26 -12.29
C ALA A 29 -3.04 39.00 -11.41
N ALA A 30 -3.57 37.91 -11.96
CA ALA A 30 -3.25 36.58 -11.50
C ALA A 30 -1.80 36.31 -11.89
N THR A 31 -0.90 36.35 -10.90
CA THR A 31 0.34 35.60 -10.98
C THR A 31 -0.04 34.13 -11.05
N ASP A 32 0.06 33.56 -12.25
CA ASP A 32 0.06 32.14 -12.50
C ASP A 32 1.17 31.49 -11.66
N ALA A 33 0.83 31.09 -10.43
CA ALA A 33 1.50 29.99 -9.78
C ALA A 33 1.04 28.71 -10.48
N SER A 34 1.52 28.55 -11.72
CA SER A 34 1.57 27.25 -12.36
C SER A 34 2.41 26.40 -11.42
N LEU A 35 1.76 25.51 -10.68
CA LEU A 35 2.42 24.34 -10.15
C LEU A 35 3.10 23.69 -11.35
N ASP A 36 4.42 23.87 -11.43
CA ASP A 36 5.31 23.07 -12.26
C ASP A 36 5.10 21.62 -11.81
N ILE A 37 4.10 20.99 -12.41
CA ILE A 37 3.97 19.55 -12.46
C ILE A 37 5.13 19.11 -13.33
N ASP A 38 6.22 18.81 -12.63
CA ASP A 38 7.43 18.13 -13.02
C ASP A 38 7.34 17.51 -14.44
N LYS A 39 7.78 18.27 -15.44
CA LYS A 39 7.84 17.86 -16.85
C LYS A 39 8.91 16.78 -17.10
N ASP A 40 9.62 16.33 -16.06
CA ASP A 40 10.65 15.29 -16.13
C ASP A 40 10.14 13.87 -15.85
N ALA A 41 8.83 13.67 -15.70
CA ALA A 41 8.22 12.33 -15.65
C ALA A 41 8.15 11.63 -17.04
N LYS A 42 9.19 11.79 -17.87
CA LYS A 42 9.33 11.12 -19.18
C LYS A 42 9.39 9.58 -19.08
N TRP A 43 9.51 9.06 -17.86
CA TRP A 43 9.51 7.63 -17.53
C TRP A 43 8.10 7.03 -17.39
N LEU A 44 7.04 7.85 -17.31
CA LEU A 44 5.66 7.37 -17.15
C LEU A 44 4.89 7.22 -18.47
N SER A 45 5.48 7.55 -19.63
CA SER A 45 4.92 7.08 -20.89
C SER A 45 5.04 5.57 -20.88
N THR A 46 3.91 4.87 -20.75
CA THR A 46 3.83 3.41 -20.90
C THR A 46 4.67 3.02 -22.11
N PRO A 47 5.86 2.42 -21.91
CA PRO A 47 6.63 1.99 -23.04
C PRO A 47 5.71 1.04 -23.79
N LYS A 48 5.50 1.28 -25.09
CA LYS A 48 5.05 0.20 -25.97
C LYS A 48 5.99 -0.94 -25.62
N ILE A 49 5.45 -2.00 -25.01
CA ILE A 49 6.20 -3.19 -24.65
C ILE A 49 6.61 -3.82 -25.98
N GLY A 50 7.63 -3.22 -26.62
CA GLY A 50 8.42 -3.91 -27.61
C GLY A 50 8.96 -5.09 -26.85
N ILE A 51 8.66 -6.29 -27.36
CA ILE A 51 9.19 -7.55 -26.85
C ILE A 51 10.68 -7.29 -26.62
N PRO A 52 11.15 -7.20 -25.36
CA PRO A 52 12.50 -6.74 -25.10
C PRO A 52 13.43 -7.70 -25.82
N GLY A 53 14.37 -7.15 -26.60
CA GLY A 53 15.41 -7.94 -27.25
C GLY A 53 15.97 -8.92 -26.23
N PHE A 54 15.86 -10.21 -26.54
CA PHE A 54 16.26 -11.37 -25.75
C PHE A 54 17.25 -10.99 -24.63
N TRP A 55 16.73 -10.68 -23.43
CA TRP A 55 17.59 -10.64 -22.26
C TRP A 55 18.12 -12.04 -22.08
N SER A 56 19.44 -12.15 -22.05
CA SER A 56 20.12 -13.39 -21.74
C SER A 56 19.61 -13.83 -20.36
N SER A 57 18.87 -14.93 -20.31
CA SER A 57 18.48 -15.62 -19.08
C SER A 57 19.69 -16.01 -18.20
N LYS A 58 20.92 -15.68 -18.60
CA LYS A 58 22.17 -16.06 -17.96
C LYS A 58 22.53 -15.22 -16.73
N GLU A 59 22.16 -13.94 -16.64
CA GLU A 59 22.68 -13.09 -15.54
C GLU A 59 22.29 -13.59 -14.14
N LEU A 60 21.06 -14.09 -13.95
CA LEU A 60 20.65 -14.75 -12.71
C LEU A 60 20.85 -16.27 -12.74
N ALA A 61 20.94 -16.87 -13.93
CA ALA A 61 21.28 -18.29 -14.05
C ALA A 61 22.77 -18.59 -13.80
N ASP A 62 23.59 -17.57 -13.51
CA ASP A 62 24.96 -17.70 -13.00
C ASP A 62 25.06 -17.21 -11.54
N ASP A 63 23.94 -16.85 -10.89
CA ASP A 63 23.91 -16.37 -9.51
C ASP A 63 24.05 -17.56 -8.53
N SER A 64 25.17 -17.62 -7.81
CA SER A 64 25.47 -18.72 -6.89
C SER A 64 24.41 -18.90 -5.81
N LEU A 65 23.90 -17.79 -5.25
CA LEU A 65 22.88 -17.81 -4.21
C LEU A 65 21.55 -18.35 -4.76
N MET A 66 21.19 -17.98 -5.99
CA MET A 66 20.01 -18.54 -6.64
C MET A 66 20.13 -20.05 -6.81
N HIS A 67 21.27 -20.56 -7.27
CA HIS A 67 21.49 -22.00 -7.42
C HIS A 67 21.45 -22.76 -6.10
N GLU A 68 22.06 -22.19 -5.06
CA GLU A 68 22.06 -22.79 -3.72
C GLU A 68 20.64 -22.89 -3.16
N LEU A 69 19.86 -21.81 -3.27
CA LEU A 69 18.45 -21.81 -2.88
C LEU A 69 17.61 -22.77 -3.74
N ASP A 70 17.84 -22.82 -5.05
CA ASP A 70 17.15 -23.77 -5.93
C ASP A 70 17.52 -25.23 -5.60
N GLN A 71 18.72 -25.51 -5.11
CA GLN A 71 19.12 -26.88 -4.77
C GLN A 71 18.59 -27.32 -3.39
N HIS A 72 18.58 -26.41 -2.41
CA HIS A 72 18.37 -26.77 -1.00
C HIS A 72 17.01 -26.40 -0.42
N CYS A 73 16.26 -25.51 -1.07
CA CYS A 73 14.94 -25.14 -0.58
C CYS A 73 13.90 -26.21 -0.91
N PRO A 74 13.03 -26.58 0.06
CA PRO A 74 11.99 -27.57 -0.15
C PRO A 74 11.12 -27.26 -1.39
N ALA A 75 10.85 -28.28 -2.20
CA ALA A 75 10.11 -28.11 -3.46
C ALA A 75 8.65 -27.68 -3.24
N ASP A 76 8.08 -28.00 -2.08
CA ASP A 76 6.74 -27.58 -1.65
C ASP A 76 6.64 -26.08 -1.32
N PHE A 77 7.77 -25.38 -1.13
CA PHE A 77 7.77 -23.93 -1.02
C PHE A 77 7.58 -23.25 -2.37
N ARG A 78 7.86 -23.95 -3.48
CA ARG A 78 7.64 -23.44 -4.82
C ARG A 78 6.18 -23.56 -5.19
N LEU A 79 5.74 -22.60 -5.98
CA LEU A 79 4.46 -22.76 -6.66
C LEU A 79 4.51 -23.97 -7.59
N PRO A 80 3.48 -24.84 -7.59
CA PRO A 80 3.51 -26.08 -8.35
C PRO A 80 3.65 -25.77 -9.86
N LYS A 81 4.82 -26.11 -10.43
CA LYS A 81 5.14 -25.93 -11.86
C LYS A 81 4.27 -26.79 -12.79
N ASN A 82 3.69 -27.88 -12.31
CA ASN A 82 3.19 -28.98 -13.15
C ASN A 82 1.70 -29.26 -13.03
N HIS A 83 0.92 -28.40 -12.40
CA HIS A 83 -0.53 -28.55 -12.48
C HIS A 83 -1.02 -27.82 -13.74
N PRO A 84 -1.71 -28.51 -14.69
CA PRO A 84 -2.24 -27.88 -15.89
C PRO A 84 -3.19 -26.71 -15.56
N LEU A 85 -3.85 -26.78 -14.40
CA LEU A 85 -4.59 -25.69 -13.79
C LEU A 85 -3.71 -24.46 -13.54
N PHE A 86 -2.48 -24.63 -13.03
CA PHE A 86 -1.55 -23.54 -12.75
C PHE A 86 -0.86 -22.98 -13.98
N VAL A 87 -0.71 -23.73 -15.08
CA VAL A 87 -0.22 -23.18 -16.36
C VAL A 87 -1.32 -22.39 -17.07
N ALA A 88 -2.56 -22.89 -17.04
CA ALA A 88 -3.74 -22.15 -17.49
C ALA A 88 -4.08 -20.96 -16.56
N LEU A 89 -3.76 -21.07 -15.27
CA LEU A 89 -3.82 -19.98 -14.30
C LEU A 89 -2.61 -19.08 -14.41
N ASP A 90 -1.38 -19.45 -14.77
CA ASP A 90 -0.27 -18.48 -14.94
C ASP A 90 -0.62 -17.49 -16.06
N GLN A 91 -1.38 -17.93 -17.07
CA GLN A 91 -2.00 -17.08 -18.08
C GLN A 91 -3.25 -16.29 -17.60
N ARG A 92 -3.82 -16.62 -16.43
CA ARG A 92 -5.04 -16.01 -15.84
C ARG A 92 -4.89 -15.53 -14.39
N VAL A 93 -3.69 -15.58 -13.83
CA VAL A 93 -3.27 -14.99 -12.55
C VAL A 93 -2.97 -13.54 -12.87
N GLU A 94 -3.89 -12.92 -13.62
CA GLU A 94 -4.16 -11.53 -13.41
C GLU A 94 -4.47 -11.43 -11.92
N LEU A 95 -3.68 -10.65 -11.19
CA LEU A 95 -4.04 -10.20 -9.86
C LEU A 95 -5.51 -9.79 -9.94
N SER A 96 -6.41 -10.64 -9.46
CA SER A 96 -7.82 -10.45 -9.76
C SER A 96 -8.27 -9.29 -8.90
N HIS A 97 -8.31 -8.10 -9.47
CA HIS A 97 -8.77 -6.92 -8.78
C HIS A 97 -10.29 -6.84 -8.92
N ALA A 98 -10.95 -6.36 -7.88
CA ALA A 98 -12.30 -5.83 -7.97
C ALA A 98 -12.18 -4.32 -7.93
N CYS A 99 -13.03 -3.64 -8.71
CA CYS A 99 -13.07 -2.19 -8.76
C CYS A 99 -14.52 -1.74 -8.59
N ALA A 100 -14.73 -0.71 -7.80
CA ALA A 100 -16.04 -0.13 -7.60
C ALA A 100 -15.90 1.35 -7.19
N PRO A 101 -16.89 2.19 -7.50
CA PRO A 101 -16.93 3.54 -6.96
C PRO A 101 -17.05 3.48 -5.44
N MET A 102 -16.36 4.40 -4.77
CA MET A 102 -16.65 4.71 -3.38
C MET A 102 -18.12 5.10 -3.23
N ARG A 103 -18.73 4.69 -2.12
CA ARG A 103 -20.14 4.92 -1.87
C ARG A 103 -20.33 6.34 -1.34
N LEU A 104 -21.29 7.05 -1.92
CA LEU A 104 -21.88 8.24 -1.34
C LEU A 104 -23.02 7.80 -0.44
N TYR A 105 -22.95 8.10 0.85
CA TYR A 105 -24.06 7.77 1.75
C TYR A 105 -24.88 9.03 2.07
N PRO A 106 -26.16 9.10 1.65
CA PRO A 106 -27.03 10.22 1.98
C PRO A 106 -27.25 10.28 3.50
N GLY A 107 -26.84 11.37 4.14
CA GLY A 107 -26.97 11.56 5.59
C GLY A 107 -25.81 11.04 6.43
N ILE A 108 -24.66 10.70 5.85
CA ILE A 108 -23.42 10.73 6.65
C ILE A 108 -23.20 12.18 7.05
N HIS A 109 -23.05 12.42 8.36
CA HIS A 109 -22.50 13.67 8.85
C HIS A 109 -21.10 13.79 8.27
N ILE A 110 -20.96 14.53 7.17
CA ILE A 110 -19.67 14.86 6.56
C ILE A 110 -18.68 15.34 7.65
N HIS A 111 -19.22 15.97 8.69
CA HIS A 111 -18.55 16.38 9.91
C HIS A 111 -17.74 15.29 10.64
N ALA A 112 -18.09 14.00 10.53
CA ALA A 112 -17.31 12.92 11.15
C ALA A 112 -15.89 12.81 10.56
N PHE A 113 -15.70 13.19 9.30
CA PHE A 113 -14.37 13.24 8.67
C PHE A 113 -13.58 14.51 9.03
N TRP A 114 -14.22 15.50 9.67
CA TRP A 114 -13.60 16.77 10.06
C TRP A 114 -13.04 16.76 11.49
N CYS A 115 -13.17 15.64 12.19
CA CYS A 115 -12.65 15.47 13.55
C CYS A 115 -11.12 15.46 13.53
N ARG A 116 -10.52 16.63 13.82
CA ARG A 116 -9.06 16.86 13.78
C ARG A 116 -8.28 16.26 14.94
N LYS A 117 -8.91 16.15 16.11
CA LYS A 117 -8.30 15.59 17.32
C LYS A 117 -8.89 14.23 17.61
N LYS A 118 -8.14 13.38 18.32
CA LYS A 118 -8.64 12.15 18.94
C LYS A 118 -10.02 12.38 19.56
N VAL A 119 -11.07 12.07 18.80
CA VAL A 119 -12.47 11.98 19.25
C VAL A 119 -12.79 13.05 20.30
N ASP A 120 -12.91 14.32 19.87
CA ASP A 120 -13.27 15.41 20.79
C ASP A 120 -14.69 15.16 21.31
N LYS A 121 -14.79 14.76 22.58
CA LYS A 121 -16.02 14.25 23.20
C LYS A 121 -17.17 15.27 23.25
N LYS A 122 -16.91 16.53 22.93
CA LYS A 122 -17.90 17.61 22.99
C LYS A 122 -18.88 17.60 21.82
N GLU A 123 -18.48 17.09 20.66
CA GLU A 123 -19.33 17.01 19.48
C GLU A 123 -19.74 15.55 19.25
N SER A 124 -21.04 15.27 19.27
CA SER A 124 -21.56 13.90 19.16
C SER A 124 -21.16 13.20 17.86
N PHE A 125 -20.88 13.96 16.79
CA PHE A 125 -20.43 13.42 15.50
C PHE A 125 -18.93 13.05 15.46
N CYS A 126 -18.15 13.49 16.45
CA CYS A 126 -16.75 13.11 16.57
C CYS A 126 -16.51 11.88 17.43
N LEU A 127 -17.56 11.20 17.90
CA LEU A 127 -17.45 9.91 18.57
C LEU A 127 -16.75 8.89 17.66
N GLY A 128 -15.71 8.22 18.17
CA GLY A 128 -14.88 7.28 17.41
C GLY A 128 -15.71 6.23 16.67
N ARG A 129 -16.74 5.69 17.32
CA ARG A 129 -17.71 4.79 16.70
C ARG A 129 -18.42 5.37 15.47
N GLN A 130 -18.83 6.64 15.51
CA GLN A 130 -19.52 7.28 14.39
C GLN A 130 -18.57 7.54 13.22
N VAL A 131 -17.32 7.93 13.51
CA VAL A 131 -16.26 8.07 12.50
C VAL A 131 -15.96 6.71 11.86
N ALA A 132 -15.74 5.67 12.67
CA ALA A 132 -15.48 4.31 12.20
C ALA A 132 -16.61 3.76 11.31
N TRP A 133 -17.85 3.98 11.74
CA TRP A 133 -19.02 3.58 10.97
C TRP A 133 -19.13 4.35 9.64
N SER A 134 -18.81 5.64 9.65
CA SER A 134 -18.78 6.46 8.43
C SER A 134 -17.71 5.97 7.44
N ILE A 135 -16.51 5.63 7.92
CA ILE A 135 -15.44 5.04 7.11
C ILE A 135 -15.93 3.77 6.41
N VAL A 136 -16.46 2.79 7.15
CA VAL A 136 -16.90 1.51 6.57
C VAL A 136 -18.02 1.70 5.55
N ARG A 137 -18.88 2.71 5.75
CA ARG A 137 -19.98 3.01 4.82
C ARG A 137 -19.55 3.65 3.52
N VAL A 138 -18.47 4.42 3.50
CA VAL A 138 -17.99 5.02 2.24
C VAL A 138 -17.19 4.03 1.40
N LEU A 139 -16.61 2.99 2.00
CA LEU A 139 -15.93 1.91 1.26
C LEU A 139 -16.91 1.11 0.39
N PRO A 140 -16.52 0.58 -0.79
CA PRO A 140 -17.36 -0.33 -1.56
C PRO A 140 -17.82 -1.57 -0.77
N THR A 141 -19.07 -2.01 -0.97
CA THR A 141 -19.63 -3.17 -0.26
C THR A 141 -18.81 -4.44 -0.48
N ASP A 142 -18.36 -4.67 -1.71
CA ASP A 142 -17.57 -5.86 -2.05
C ASP A 142 -16.17 -5.82 -1.44
N LEU A 143 -15.58 -4.63 -1.25
CA LEU A 143 -14.33 -4.49 -0.51
C LEU A 143 -14.52 -4.93 0.95
N VAL A 144 -15.58 -4.47 1.61
CA VAL A 144 -15.88 -4.89 2.99
C VAL A 144 -16.10 -6.39 3.08
N ARG A 145 -16.74 -7.02 2.08
CA ARG A 145 -16.87 -8.48 2.00
C ARG A 145 -15.52 -9.17 1.80
N THR A 146 -14.64 -8.64 0.96
CA THR A 146 -13.27 -9.15 0.80
C THR A 146 -12.49 -9.09 2.11
N ILE A 147 -12.60 -7.99 2.86
CA ILE A 147 -11.97 -7.85 4.19
C ILE A 147 -12.51 -8.90 5.16
N ALA A 148 -13.82 -9.16 5.18
CA ALA A 148 -14.39 -10.20 6.01
C ALA A 148 -13.92 -11.60 5.62
N ALA A 149 -13.88 -11.91 4.33
CA ALA A 149 -13.50 -13.23 3.83
C ALA A 149 -12.01 -13.55 3.99
N HIS A 150 -11.13 -12.56 3.84
CA HIS A 150 -9.68 -12.77 3.78
C HIS A 150 -8.90 -12.13 4.93
N GLY A 151 -9.41 -11.05 5.50
CA GLY A 151 -8.83 -10.40 6.67
C GLY A 151 -9.42 -10.87 8.00
N GLY A 152 -10.41 -11.77 7.99
CA GLY A 152 -10.99 -12.34 9.21
C GLY A 152 -11.77 -11.36 10.08
N MET A 153 -12.20 -10.22 9.52
CA MET A 153 -12.96 -9.19 10.24
C MET A 153 -14.32 -8.96 9.59
N ASN A 154 -15.40 -9.40 10.25
CA ASN A 154 -16.73 -9.02 9.81
C ASN A 154 -16.96 -7.51 9.93
N THR A 155 -18.06 -6.98 9.38
CA THR A 155 -18.34 -5.54 9.38
C THR A 155 -18.33 -4.92 10.77
N THR A 156 -18.85 -5.62 11.78
CA THR A 156 -18.90 -5.12 13.17
C THR A 156 -17.51 -5.07 13.79
N GLU A 157 -16.71 -6.11 13.60
CA GLU A 157 -15.31 -6.17 14.04
C GLU A 157 -14.46 -5.09 13.35
N LEU A 158 -14.67 -4.88 12.05
CA LEU A 158 -13.99 -3.84 11.30
C LEU A 158 -14.29 -2.44 11.86
N ILE A 159 -15.56 -2.15 12.18
CA ILE A 159 -15.95 -0.87 12.82
C ILE A 159 -15.29 -0.74 14.20
N ALA A 160 -15.38 -1.78 15.04
CA ALA A 160 -14.81 -1.75 16.38
C ALA A 160 -13.28 -1.55 16.35
N ARG A 161 -12.60 -2.18 15.39
CA ARG A 161 -11.16 -2.06 15.24
C ARG A 161 -10.74 -0.68 14.72
N ILE A 162 -11.48 -0.13 13.75
CA ILE A 162 -11.25 1.25 13.31
C ILE A 162 -11.46 2.22 14.48
N GLU A 163 -12.50 2.03 15.30
CA GLU A 163 -12.75 2.86 16.48
C GLU A 163 -11.58 2.85 17.47
N ASP A 164 -11.05 1.68 17.82
CA ASP A 164 -9.86 1.55 18.68
C ASP A 164 -8.63 2.23 18.04
N ASP A 165 -8.40 1.97 16.75
CA ASP A 165 -7.26 2.48 16.01
C ASP A 165 -7.33 3.99 15.74
N LEU A 166 -8.51 4.62 15.76
CA LEU A 166 -8.65 6.09 15.64
C LEU A 166 -7.97 6.83 16.81
N THR A 167 -7.72 6.15 17.92
CA THR A 167 -6.98 6.71 19.07
C THR A 167 -5.46 6.53 18.96
N ARG A 168 -5.02 5.73 17.97
CA ARG A 168 -3.63 5.31 17.72
C ARG A 168 -3.08 5.99 16.47
N GLY A 169 -1.78 6.27 16.47
CA GLY A 169 -1.09 6.98 15.38
C GLY A 169 -1.02 8.50 15.58
N SER A 170 -0.46 9.20 14.60
CA SER A 170 -0.36 10.66 14.56
C SER A 170 -1.69 11.29 14.13
N ASP A 171 -2.08 12.35 14.83
CA ASP A 171 -3.32 13.09 14.55
C ASP A 171 -3.33 13.62 13.10
N ASP A 172 -2.17 14.09 12.61
CA ASP A 172 -2.04 14.62 11.24
C ASP A 172 -2.28 13.56 10.16
N THR A 173 -1.63 12.41 10.26
CA THR A 173 -1.81 11.31 9.29
C THR A 173 -3.27 10.87 9.27
N ARG A 174 -3.90 10.77 10.45
CA ARG A 174 -5.30 10.39 10.54
C ARG A 174 -6.22 11.42 9.90
N HIS A 175 -5.96 12.70 10.15
CA HIS A 175 -6.74 13.78 9.55
C HIS A 175 -6.72 13.72 8.02
N TYR A 176 -5.55 13.55 7.41
CA TYR A 176 -5.43 13.43 5.95
C TYR A 176 -6.11 12.17 5.40
N GLN A 177 -6.03 11.04 6.09
CA GLN A 177 -6.75 9.82 5.71
C GLN A 177 -8.28 10.02 5.73
N LEU A 178 -8.82 10.70 6.75
CA LEU A 178 -10.25 10.99 6.85
C LEU A 178 -10.72 11.95 5.74
N LEU A 179 -9.96 13.01 5.48
CA LEU A 179 -10.25 13.96 4.40
C LEU A 179 -10.19 13.29 3.02
N TRP A 180 -9.25 12.38 2.80
CA TRP A 180 -9.16 11.61 1.57
C TRP A 180 -10.40 10.76 1.34
N LEU A 181 -10.86 10.04 2.37
CA LEU A 181 -12.07 9.20 2.31
C LEU A 181 -13.33 10.03 2.06
N GLU A 182 -13.44 11.20 2.69
CA GLU A 182 -14.55 12.14 2.47
C GLU A 182 -14.60 12.61 1.01
N ARG A 183 -13.47 13.12 0.50
CA ARG A 183 -13.37 13.64 -0.87
C ARG A 183 -13.69 12.56 -1.90
N ASN A 184 -13.02 11.42 -1.80
CA ASN A 184 -13.19 10.33 -2.76
C ASN A 184 -14.57 9.67 -2.66
N SER A 185 -15.23 9.70 -1.49
CA SER A 185 -16.64 9.32 -1.35
C SER A 185 -17.59 10.29 -2.04
N LYS A 186 -17.39 11.61 -1.87
CA LYS A 186 -18.18 12.66 -2.52
C LYS A 186 -18.08 12.58 -4.04
N ASP A 187 -16.86 12.38 -4.53
CA ASP A 187 -16.56 12.29 -5.97
C ASP A 187 -16.91 10.91 -6.55
N ARG A 188 -17.33 9.95 -5.70
CA ARG A 188 -17.56 8.55 -6.07
C ARG A 188 -16.36 7.96 -6.82
N ALA A 189 -15.16 8.32 -6.40
CA ALA A 189 -13.92 7.91 -7.03
C ALA A 189 -13.87 6.38 -7.13
N GLN A 190 -13.47 5.89 -8.29
CA GLN A 190 -13.29 4.45 -8.49
C GLN A 190 -12.03 3.99 -7.76
N VAL A 191 -12.16 2.96 -6.94
CA VAL A 191 -11.04 2.32 -6.26
C VAL A 191 -11.00 0.84 -6.61
N CYS A 192 -9.80 0.28 -6.68
CA CYS A 192 -9.60 -1.16 -6.88
C CYS A 192 -8.92 -1.80 -5.68
N TRP A 193 -9.08 -3.11 -5.52
CA TRP A 193 -8.42 -3.90 -4.48
C TRP A 193 -8.28 -5.36 -4.94
N PRO A 194 -7.28 -6.12 -4.42
CA PRO A 194 -7.15 -7.54 -4.73
C PRO A 194 -8.33 -8.33 -4.14
N ARG A 195 -8.98 -9.17 -4.93
CA ARG A 195 -10.08 -10.05 -4.46
C ARG A 195 -9.59 -11.09 -3.45
N ARG A 196 -8.30 -11.45 -3.50
CA ARG A 196 -7.62 -12.38 -2.60
C ARG A 196 -6.29 -11.75 -2.16
N PRO A 197 -6.30 -10.81 -1.21
CA PRO A 197 -5.07 -10.18 -0.75
C PRO A 197 -4.11 -11.24 -0.20
N GLY A 198 -2.82 -11.11 -0.52
CA GLY A 198 -1.74 -11.93 0.04
C GLY A 198 -1.31 -11.49 1.45
N PHE A 199 -2.13 -10.67 2.13
CA PHE A 199 -1.80 -10.04 3.40
C PHE A 199 -3.03 -9.86 4.27
N THR A 200 -2.83 -9.73 5.58
CA THR A 200 -3.90 -9.60 6.58
C THR A 200 -3.77 -8.30 7.38
N PRO A 201 -4.83 -7.87 8.08
CA PRO A 201 -4.79 -6.68 8.91
C PRO A 201 -3.72 -6.72 10.01
N GLU A 202 -3.39 -7.89 10.54
CA GLU A 202 -2.42 -8.08 11.62
C GLU A 202 -0.99 -7.73 11.22
N GLN A 203 -0.72 -7.63 9.91
CA GLN A 203 0.55 -7.19 9.35
C GLN A 203 0.73 -5.67 9.39
N PHE A 204 -0.30 -4.92 9.77
CA PHE A 204 -0.27 -3.46 9.84
C PHE A 204 -0.45 -2.99 11.28
N THR A 205 0.12 -1.83 11.60
CA THR A 205 -0.01 -1.25 12.95
C THR A 205 -1.45 -0.87 13.26
N ASP A 206 -2.21 -0.47 12.23
CA ASP A 206 -3.61 -0.12 12.32
C ASP A 206 -4.38 -0.47 11.05
N VAL A 207 -5.72 -0.49 11.16
CA VAL A 207 -6.62 -0.84 10.05
C VAL A 207 -6.59 0.17 8.90
N LEU A 208 -6.32 1.46 9.14
CA LEU A 208 -6.22 2.42 8.03
C LEU A 208 -4.95 2.19 7.22
N GLY A 209 -3.87 1.75 7.86
CA GLY A 209 -2.68 1.23 7.19
C GLY A 209 -2.99 0.03 6.31
N TYR A 210 -3.73 -0.94 6.83
CA TYR A 210 -4.21 -2.07 6.04
C TYR A 210 -5.09 -1.63 4.86
N LEU A 211 -6.02 -0.68 5.07
CA LEU A 211 -6.84 -0.12 4.00
C LEU A 211 -5.98 0.61 2.95
N SER A 212 -4.95 1.34 3.36
CA SER A 212 -4.03 2.02 2.43
C SER A 212 -3.27 1.04 1.54
N ALA A 213 -2.98 -0.17 2.05
CA ALA A 213 -2.39 -1.25 1.27
C ALA A 213 -3.42 -1.94 0.36
N MET A 214 -4.69 -2.02 0.75
CA MET A 214 -5.77 -2.60 -0.06
C MET A 214 -6.16 -1.71 -1.25
N LEU A 215 -6.24 -0.40 -1.05
CA LEU A 215 -6.72 0.55 -2.04
C LEU A 215 -5.67 0.83 -3.12
N THR A 216 -6.03 0.54 -4.36
CA THR A 216 -5.17 0.62 -5.55
C THR A 216 -5.82 1.49 -6.61
N MET A 217 -5.00 2.26 -7.34
CA MET A 217 -5.44 3.11 -8.44
C MET A 217 -5.89 2.26 -9.65
N PRO A 218 -7.13 2.42 -10.15
CA PRO A 218 -7.69 1.59 -11.22
C PRO A 218 -6.84 1.52 -12.49
N GLU A 219 -6.23 2.62 -12.89
CA GLU A 219 -5.40 2.75 -14.08
C GLU A 219 -4.07 1.99 -13.99
N THR A 220 -3.68 1.54 -12.79
CA THR A 220 -2.39 0.87 -12.55
C THR A 220 -2.50 -0.63 -12.29
N ILE A 221 -3.71 -1.21 -12.33
CA ILE A 221 -3.91 -2.65 -12.03
C ILE A 221 -3.16 -3.58 -12.99
N GLY A 222 -2.88 -3.11 -14.22
CA GLY A 222 -2.09 -3.83 -15.23
C GLY A 222 -0.59 -3.54 -15.17
N ALA A 223 -0.13 -2.65 -14.30
CA ALA A 223 1.29 -2.39 -14.10
C ALA A 223 1.96 -3.55 -13.38
N ALA A 224 3.28 -3.67 -13.49
CA ALA A 224 4.08 -4.72 -12.85
C ALA A 224 3.79 -4.89 -11.34
N ALA A 225 3.70 -3.76 -10.63
CA ALA A 225 3.10 -3.65 -9.32
C ALA A 225 1.99 -2.58 -9.39
N PRO A 226 0.74 -2.91 -9.03
CA PRO A 226 -0.30 -1.90 -8.93
C PRO A 226 0.09 -0.81 -7.94
N LYS A 227 -0.35 0.43 -8.19
CA LYS A 227 0.05 1.60 -7.40
C LYS A 227 -1.04 2.04 -6.44
N ARG A 228 -0.64 2.52 -5.26
CA ARG A 228 -1.53 3.09 -4.25
C ARG A 228 -1.88 4.55 -4.58
N PHE A 229 -2.92 5.04 -3.94
CA PHE A 229 -3.21 6.47 -3.89
C PHE A 229 -2.16 7.17 -3.02
N MET A 230 -1.32 8.02 -3.61
CA MET A 230 -0.23 8.70 -2.90
C MET A 230 -0.72 9.75 -1.92
N ASP A 231 -1.87 10.33 -2.21
CA ASP A 231 -2.60 11.30 -1.38
C ASP A 231 -3.40 10.64 -0.24
N PHE A 232 -3.49 9.30 -0.20
CA PHE A 232 -3.95 8.56 0.96
C PHE A 232 -2.74 8.12 1.79
N PRO A 233 -2.50 8.73 2.97
CA PRO A 233 -1.30 8.44 3.75
C PRO A 233 -1.17 6.94 4.07
N PRO A 234 0.02 6.34 3.86
CA PRO A 234 0.22 4.94 4.15
C PRO A 234 0.29 4.72 5.67
N GLY A 235 -0.08 3.53 6.12
CA GLY A 235 0.20 3.09 7.48
C GLY A 235 1.45 2.20 7.57
N PRO A 236 2.12 2.19 8.73
CA PRO A 236 3.30 1.36 8.93
C PRO A 236 2.96 -0.13 9.03
N VAL A 237 3.90 -0.97 8.57
CA VAL A 237 3.84 -2.41 8.78
C VAL A 237 4.28 -2.74 10.20
N ARG A 238 3.68 -3.79 10.78
CA ARG A 238 4.09 -4.32 12.08
C ARG A 238 5.38 -5.11 11.96
N GLN A 239 6.40 -4.73 12.71
CA GLN A 239 7.69 -5.42 12.71
C GLN A 239 7.67 -6.68 13.59
N ASP A 240 6.69 -6.81 14.49
CA ASP A 240 6.57 -7.93 15.42
C ASP A 240 5.86 -9.17 14.84
N VAL A 241 5.63 -9.20 13.52
CA VAL A 241 5.04 -10.32 12.79
C VAL A 241 5.86 -10.64 11.53
N TYR A 242 5.67 -11.84 10.98
CA TYR A 242 6.23 -12.21 9.69
C TYR A 242 5.40 -11.63 8.54
N HIS A 243 6.08 -11.13 7.52
CA HIS A 243 5.50 -10.66 6.28
C HIS A 243 5.83 -11.65 5.18
N GLN A 244 4.85 -11.97 4.34
CA GLN A 244 5.08 -12.85 3.20
C GLN A 244 4.67 -12.09 1.94
N ILE A 245 5.62 -11.98 1.00
CA ILE A 245 5.35 -11.47 -0.34
C ILE A 245 5.27 -12.69 -1.25
N ASP A 246 4.09 -12.96 -1.75
CA ASP A 246 3.82 -14.07 -2.68
C ASP A 246 3.38 -13.56 -4.06
N TRP A 247 3.21 -14.49 -4.99
CA TRP A 247 2.72 -14.23 -6.35
C TRP A 247 1.32 -13.58 -6.40
N LYS A 248 0.52 -13.63 -5.32
CA LYS A 248 -0.78 -12.96 -5.27
C LYS A 248 -0.64 -11.46 -5.02
N SER A 249 0.57 -10.99 -4.74
CA SER A 249 0.85 -9.60 -4.41
C SER A 249 1.34 -8.79 -5.60
N CYS A 250 1.76 -9.43 -6.70
CA CYS A 250 2.34 -8.75 -7.86
C CYS A 250 2.24 -9.57 -9.16
N HIS A 251 2.42 -8.91 -10.31
CA HIS A 251 2.58 -9.60 -11.59
C HIS A 251 4.04 -10.03 -11.73
N SER A 252 4.39 -11.21 -11.19
CA SER A 252 5.78 -11.62 -10.93
C SER A 252 6.74 -11.44 -12.11
N SER A 253 6.36 -11.81 -13.34
CA SER A 253 7.22 -11.70 -14.53
C SER A 253 7.48 -10.24 -14.93
N SER A 254 6.43 -9.42 -14.94
CA SER A 254 6.53 -7.98 -15.22
C SER A 254 7.32 -7.27 -14.13
N LEU A 255 7.11 -7.63 -12.86
CA LEU A 255 7.82 -7.05 -11.72
C LEU A 255 9.29 -7.44 -11.70
N LEU A 256 9.60 -8.70 -11.97
CA LEU A 256 10.97 -9.17 -12.12
C LEU A 256 11.70 -8.40 -13.24
N THR A 257 11.05 -8.22 -14.38
CA THR A 257 11.61 -7.45 -15.50
C THR A 257 11.85 -5.99 -15.08
N LEU A 258 10.87 -5.34 -14.44
CA LEU A 258 10.99 -3.97 -13.93
C LEU A 258 12.18 -3.85 -12.97
N ILE A 259 12.29 -4.73 -11.98
CA ILE A 259 13.37 -4.66 -10.98
C ILE A 259 14.74 -4.88 -11.63
N ARG A 260 14.86 -5.84 -12.55
CA ARG A 260 16.13 -6.08 -13.26
C ARG A 260 16.56 -4.88 -14.10
N THR A 261 15.62 -4.31 -14.86
CA THR A 261 15.91 -3.26 -15.84
C THR A 261 16.10 -1.89 -15.22
N GLU A 262 15.28 -1.55 -14.23
CA GLU A 262 15.27 -0.22 -13.62
C GLU A 262 16.04 -0.19 -12.30
N PHE A 263 16.04 -1.26 -11.50
CA PHE A 263 16.65 -1.21 -10.17
C PHE A 263 18.03 -1.85 -10.14
N LEU A 264 18.24 -3.01 -10.76
CA LEU A 264 19.45 -3.82 -10.56
C LEU A 264 20.43 -3.82 -11.73
N ARG A 265 20.19 -3.02 -12.77
CA ARG A 265 21.00 -3.02 -13.98
C ARG A 265 22.50 -2.86 -13.66
N PRO A 266 23.39 -3.71 -14.21
CA PRO A 266 24.83 -3.57 -14.03
C PRO A 266 25.31 -2.15 -14.37
N GLY A 267 26.03 -1.52 -13.44
CA GLY A 267 26.55 -0.15 -13.59
C GLY A 267 25.55 0.99 -13.34
N ALA A 268 24.29 0.69 -12.99
CA ALA A 268 23.24 1.71 -12.84
C ALA A 268 22.19 1.34 -11.79
N TYR A 269 22.60 0.88 -10.60
CA TYR A 269 21.68 0.84 -9.45
C TYR A 269 21.14 2.25 -9.23
N ILE A 270 19.81 2.44 -9.27
CA ILE A 270 19.18 3.78 -9.16
C ILE A 270 19.40 4.47 -7.81
N GLY A 271 19.99 3.77 -6.85
CA GLY A 271 20.23 4.26 -5.50
C GLY A 271 19.05 3.96 -4.58
N THR A 272 19.35 3.83 -3.30
CA THR A 272 18.36 3.47 -2.26
C THR A 272 17.22 4.47 -2.19
N SER A 273 17.49 5.78 -2.27
CA SER A 273 16.46 6.80 -2.21
C SER A 273 15.46 6.67 -3.37
N ALA A 274 15.95 6.62 -4.61
CA ALA A 274 15.08 6.50 -5.78
C ALA A 274 14.30 5.18 -5.77
N ALA A 275 14.92 4.08 -5.32
CA ALA A 275 14.25 2.81 -5.17
C ALA A 275 13.12 2.89 -4.13
N ARG A 276 13.35 3.55 -2.99
CA ARG A 276 12.33 3.81 -1.97
C ARG A 276 11.19 4.65 -2.52
N ASP A 277 11.49 5.71 -3.27
CA ASP A 277 10.47 6.60 -3.84
C ASP A 277 9.57 5.89 -4.85
N GLU A 278 10.11 5.00 -5.69
CA GLU A 278 9.29 4.21 -6.61
C GLU A 278 8.50 3.10 -5.89
N ILE A 279 9.14 2.37 -4.97
CA ILE A 279 8.48 1.28 -4.22
C ILE A 279 7.42 1.84 -3.27
N ASP A 280 7.57 3.07 -2.78
CA ASP A 280 6.54 3.75 -2.01
C ASP A 280 5.24 3.96 -2.81
N LYS A 281 5.29 3.92 -4.14
CA LYS A 281 4.09 4.00 -4.97
C LYS A 281 3.36 2.68 -5.07
N TRP A 282 4.01 1.55 -4.80
CA TRP A 282 3.40 0.22 -4.94
C TRP A 282 2.38 -0.03 -3.82
N SER A 283 1.23 -0.60 -4.19
CA SER A 283 0.16 -1.00 -3.26
C SER A 283 0.46 -2.36 -2.61
N GLY A 284 -0.40 -2.77 -1.67
CA GLY A 284 -0.32 -4.06 -1.00
C GLY A 284 0.92 -4.25 -0.11
N VAL A 285 1.09 -5.48 0.37
CA VAL A 285 2.25 -5.86 1.19
C VAL A 285 3.56 -5.79 0.42
N VAL A 286 3.54 -5.97 -0.91
CA VAL A 286 4.76 -5.87 -1.73
C VAL A 286 5.40 -4.50 -1.60
N GLY A 287 4.63 -3.41 -1.76
CA GLY A 287 5.17 -2.06 -1.57
C GLY A 287 5.50 -1.76 -0.12
N ARG A 288 4.61 -2.10 0.81
CA ARG A 288 4.76 -1.70 2.23
C ARG A 288 5.88 -2.44 2.94
N ALA A 289 5.96 -3.77 2.77
CA ALA A 289 6.99 -4.56 3.40
C ALA A 289 8.37 -4.29 2.78
N LEU A 290 8.50 -4.22 1.44
CA LEU A 290 9.78 -3.89 0.80
C LEU A 290 10.25 -2.49 1.18
N LEU A 291 9.39 -1.47 1.15
CA LEU A 291 9.79 -0.12 1.56
C LEU A 291 10.34 -0.09 3.00
N ALA A 292 9.76 -0.91 3.89
CA ALA A 292 10.20 -1.04 5.27
C ALA A 292 11.52 -1.80 5.43
N THR A 293 12.00 -2.50 4.39
CA THR A 293 13.30 -3.19 4.41
C THR A 293 14.42 -2.41 3.73
N LEU A 294 14.12 -1.41 2.88
CA LEU A 294 15.14 -0.68 2.12
C LEU A 294 15.80 0.42 2.95
N PHE A 295 16.97 0.14 3.50
CA PHE A 295 17.78 1.09 4.27
C PHE A 295 18.99 1.52 3.45
N GLU A 296 19.62 2.61 3.86
CA GLU A 296 20.94 2.96 3.34
C GLU A 296 21.93 1.82 3.62
N ASP A 297 23.05 1.82 2.92
CA ASP A 297 24.05 0.76 3.05
C ASP A 297 24.61 0.71 4.48
N ASP A 298 25.12 -0.46 4.91
CA ASP A 298 25.66 -0.73 6.25
C ASP A 298 24.67 -0.75 7.43
N TYR A 299 23.37 -0.58 7.18
CA TYR A 299 22.33 -0.67 8.23
C TYR A 299 21.85 -2.09 8.54
N TYR A 300 22.33 -3.11 7.84
CA TYR A 300 21.86 -4.49 7.99
C TYR A 300 22.84 -5.32 8.81
N ASP A 301 22.38 -5.78 9.97
CA ASP A 301 23.16 -6.60 10.90
C ASP A 301 22.43 -7.90 11.24
N CYS A 302 23.13 -8.84 11.89
CA CYS A 302 22.53 -10.02 12.48
C CYS A 302 22.34 -9.84 13.99
N PRO A 303 21.15 -10.12 14.55
CA PRO A 303 20.97 -10.11 15.99
C PRO A 303 21.95 -11.05 16.69
N ARG A 304 22.57 -10.60 17.79
CA ARG A 304 23.58 -11.39 18.54
C ARG A 304 23.05 -12.72 19.10
N ASP A 305 21.75 -12.82 19.29
CA ASP A 305 21.05 -14.00 19.81
C ASP A 305 20.59 -14.96 18.71
N ARG A 306 20.94 -14.70 17.44
CA ARG A 306 20.54 -15.52 16.30
C ARG A 306 21.72 -15.77 15.37
N ASP A 307 21.75 -16.97 14.79
CA ASP A 307 22.65 -17.27 13.70
C ASP A 307 22.00 -16.85 12.38
N CYS A 308 22.42 -15.71 11.85
CA CYS A 308 22.10 -15.32 10.48
C CYS A 308 23.09 -15.94 9.53
N PHE A 309 22.59 -16.14 8.33
CA PHE A 309 23.37 -16.75 7.28
C PHE A 309 24.42 -15.76 6.73
N ALA A 310 25.70 -16.14 6.80
CA ALA A 310 26.84 -15.32 6.37
C ALA A 310 27.62 -15.91 5.15
N GLY A 311 27.15 -17.01 4.55
CA GLY A 311 27.88 -17.76 3.51
C GLY A 311 27.08 -18.04 2.23
N ALA A 312 27.13 -19.28 1.74
CA ALA A 312 26.37 -19.87 0.63
C ALA A 312 25.09 -20.64 1.09
N ALA A 313 23.86 -20.17 0.81
CA ALA A 313 22.64 -20.55 1.52
C ALA A 313 22.29 -22.04 1.40
N THR A 314 22.65 -22.85 2.40
CA THR A 314 22.49 -24.31 2.37
C THR A 314 21.10 -24.82 2.76
N ASN A 315 20.19 -23.95 3.24
CA ASN A 315 18.76 -24.28 3.39
C ASN A 315 17.89 -23.00 3.52
N CYS A 316 16.64 -23.08 3.08
CA CYS A 316 15.61 -22.04 3.29
C CYS A 316 15.12 -21.93 4.75
N ASN A 317 15.83 -22.51 5.73
CA ASN A 317 15.42 -22.53 7.13
C ASN A 317 16.15 -21.51 8.01
N LEU A 318 17.26 -20.96 7.52
CA LEU A 318 18.00 -19.89 8.19
C LEU A 318 17.65 -18.51 7.61
N PRO A 319 17.72 -17.44 8.42
CA PRO A 319 17.48 -16.11 7.94
C PRO A 319 18.68 -15.62 7.12
N ILE A 320 18.40 -15.13 5.92
CA ILE A 320 19.36 -14.39 5.09
C ILE A 320 19.37 -12.94 5.55
N LYS A 321 20.55 -12.39 5.80
CA LYS A 321 20.75 -10.97 6.09
C LYS A 321 21.23 -10.29 4.80
N PRO A 322 20.50 -9.34 4.22
CA PRO A 322 21.01 -8.59 3.07
C PRO A 322 22.16 -7.68 3.53
N ASP A 323 23.13 -7.41 2.67
CA ASP A 323 24.21 -6.46 3.00
C ASP A 323 23.87 -5.01 2.60
N SER A 324 22.91 -4.83 1.71
CA SER A 324 22.48 -3.51 1.19
C SER A 324 21.02 -3.54 0.72
N ALA A 325 20.44 -2.38 0.45
CA ALA A 325 19.13 -2.29 -0.21
C ALA A 325 19.14 -2.94 -1.60
N LYS A 326 20.26 -2.86 -2.33
CA LYS A 326 20.44 -3.55 -3.60
C LYS A 326 20.37 -5.06 -3.44
N ASP A 327 21.03 -5.60 -2.41
CA ASP A 327 21.02 -7.05 -2.12
C ASP A 327 19.63 -7.53 -1.67
N MET A 328 18.90 -6.71 -0.89
CA MET A 328 17.49 -6.98 -0.58
C MET A 328 16.61 -7.09 -1.84
N LEU A 329 16.79 -6.18 -2.81
CA LEU A 329 16.07 -6.25 -4.09
C LEU A 329 16.50 -7.46 -4.92
N ARG A 330 17.79 -7.82 -4.91
CA ARG A 330 18.30 -9.04 -5.55
C ARG A 330 17.66 -10.29 -4.97
N LEU A 331 17.62 -10.42 -3.64
CA LEU A 331 16.91 -11.53 -2.96
C LEU A 331 15.44 -11.60 -3.35
N PHE A 332 14.77 -10.46 -3.47
CA PHE A 332 13.40 -10.43 -3.96
C PHE A 332 13.28 -10.91 -5.42
N THR A 333 14.19 -10.52 -6.31
CA THR A 333 14.21 -11.05 -7.68
C THR A 333 14.48 -12.55 -7.75
N ILE A 334 15.35 -13.08 -6.88
CA ILE A 334 15.59 -14.52 -6.76
C ILE A 334 14.30 -15.23 -6.33
N ALA A 335 13.57 -14.69 -5.35
CA ALA A 335 12.29 -15.25 -4.92
C ALA A 335 11.25 -15.30 -6.06
N LEU A 336 11.17 -14.21 -6.86
CA LEU A 336 10.28 -14.15 -8.03
C LEU A 336 10.67 -15.19 -9.11
N GLU A 337 11.96 -15.33 -9.41
CA GLU A 337 12.48 -16.28 -10.41
C GLU A 337 12.25 -17.74 -9.98
N LEU A 338 12.54 -18.05 -8.71
CA LEU A 338 12.31 -19.38 -8.12
C LEU A 338 10.83 -19.69 -7.86
N ARG A 339 9.94 -18.70 -8.05
CA ARG A 339 8.51 -18.78 -7.75
C ARG A 339 8.27 -19.24 -6.31
N MET A 340 9.04 -18.70 -5.37
CA MET A 340 8.92 -18.94 -3.94
C MET A 340 8.44 -17.66 -3.25
N PRO A 341 7.62 -17.76 -2.19
CA PRO A 341 7.33 -16.60 -1.36
C PRO A 341 8.61 -16.05 -0.72
N LEU A 342 8.69 -14.73 -0.59
CA LEU A 342 9.69 -14.04 0.20
C LEU A 342 9.11 -13.78 1.60
N THR A 343 9.68 -14.40 2.63
CA THR A 343 9.29 -14.19 4.02
C THR A 343 10.22 -13.18 4.66
N ILE A 344 9.70 -12.02 5.04
CA ILE A 344 10.44 -10.94 5.69
C ILE A 344 10.10 -10.95 7.19
N SER A 345 11.11 -10.81 8.04
CA SER A 345 10.94 -10.65 9.48
C SER A 345 11.87 -9.59 10.04
N TRP A 346 11.46 -8.93 11.10
CA TRP A 346 12.36 -8.15 11.95
C TRP A 346 12.76 -8.97 13.18
N HIS A 347 13.76 -8.51 13.92
CA HIS A 347 14.19 -9.17 15.17
C HIS A 347 13.05 -9.35 16.18
N SER A 348 12.08 -8.42 16.18
CA SER A 348 10.89 -8.48 17.06
C SER A 348 9.80 -9.43 16.59
N ALA A 349 9.92 -10.07 15.41
CA ALA A 349 8.90 -10.95 14.86
C ALA A 349 8.65 -12.19 15.74
N LYS A 350 7.38 -12.44 16.05
CA LYS A 350 6.92 -13.56 16.89
C LYS A 350 6.00 -14.50 16.12
N GLY A 351 5.88 -15.73 16.62
CA GLY A 351 4.98 -16.75 16.08
C GLY A 351 5.65 -17.70 15.06
N PRO A 352 4.85 -18.58 14.44
CA PRO A 352 5.37 -19.53 13.46
C PRO A 352 5.78 -18.81 12.17
N ARG A 353 6.97 -19.16 11.66
CA ARG A 353 7.52 -18.64 10.41
C ARG A 353 6.76 -19.24 9.21
N PRO A 354 6.25 -18.42 8.26
CA PRO A 354 5.71 -18.90 6.99
C PRO A 354 6.78 -19.51 6.08
N PRO A 355 6.43 -20.50 5.21
CA PRO A 355 7.37 -21.08 4.26
C PRO A 355 7.84 -20.06 3.20
N GLY A 356 9.06 -20.23 2.69
CA GLY A 356 9.64 -19.34 1.68
C GLY A 356 11.09 -18.98 1.96
N ILE A 357 11.66 -18.15 1.09
CA ILE A 357 13.01 -17.58 1.29
C ILE A 357 12.92 -16.60 2.45
N TRP A 358 13.65 -16.85 3.52
CA TRP A 358 13.55 -16.07 4.75
C TRP A 358 14.62 -14.98 4.78
N VAL A 359 14.19 -13.72 4.82
CA VAL A 359 15.05 -12.56 5.00
C VAL A 359 14.79 -11.93 6.36
N MET A 360 15.87 -11.67 7.10
CA MET A 360 15.82 -10.98 8.38
C MET A 360 16.36 -9.56 8.25
N ILE A 361 15.58 -8.62 8.79
CA ILE A 361 15.90 -7.21 8.82
C ILE A 361 16.20 -6.83 10.27
N TYR A 362 17.46 -6.53 10.55
CA TYR A 362 17.88 -6.03 11.84
C TYR A 362 18.83 -4.86 11.62
N ARG A 363 18.55 -3.76 12.32
CA ARG A 363 19.39 -2.56 12.31
C ARG A 363 20.28 -2.61 13.54
N ALA A 364 21.59 -2.58 13.34
CA ALA A 364 22.49 -2.26 14.43
C ALA A 364 22.11 -0.87 14.93
N SER A 365 21.67 -0.76 16.18
CA SER A 365 21.60 0.53 16.84
C SER A 365 23.04 1.02 16.89
N HIS A 366 23.41 2.00 16.05
CA HIS A 366 24.64 2.74 16.28
C HIS A 366 24.48 3.40 17.65
N VAL A 367 25.06 2.77 18.67
CA VAL A 367 25.25 3.36 19.98
C VAL A 367 26.26 4.46 19.75
N TYR A 368 25.76 5.66 19.44
CA TYR A 368 26.55 6.89 19.39
C TYR A 368 26.93 7.33 20.81
#